data_AF-A0A259E0U0-F1
#
_entry.id   AF-A0A259E0U0-F1
#
_cell.length_a   1.000
_cell.length_b   1.000
_cell.length_c   1.000
_cell.angle_alpha   90.00
_cell.angle_beta   90.00
_cell.angle_gamma   90.00
#
_symmetry.space_group_name_H-M   'P 1'
#
loop_
_entity.id
_entity.type
_entity.pdbx_description
1 polymer ?
#
loop_
_entity_poly.entity_id
_entity_poly.type
_entity_poly.pdbx_seq_one_letter_code
_entity_poly.pdbx_strand_id
1 'polypeptide(L)'
;MSVQGRIGHAGGAKIKRALGVQAALEWAFRVEQAQLELPPPKDVTEEGFGFGLEYVLLQRAMLGCKVDGGQHKMGSYTHPDAEVIAATVAGMPDRLGGIRMAIQVAELARAGMTPDWLPGVVPRCVPMETKQNQHGERATTVVVSTERVKTRGKWRTVEVLACPVTWRPHPEQIASARRGYEDWWQAIDWVRDGLIVGGMLREVEVTAAMPKMQPWLARSFPAL
;
A
#
# COMPACT_ATOMS: atom_id res chain seq x y z
N MET A 1 -28.00 54.63 -15.93
CA MET A 1 -27.52 54.02 -17.18
C MET A 1 -26.51 52.93 -16.81
N SER A 2 -27.00 51.72 -16.62
CA SER A 2 -26.21 50.54 -16.26
C SER A 2 -25.66 49.87 -17.52
N VAL A 3 -24.35 49.65 -17.57
CA VAL A 3 -23.71 48.82 -18.59
C VAL A 3 -23.22 47.56 -17.89
N GLN A 4 -24.10 46.56 -17.81
CA GLN A 4 -23.68 45.19 -17.51
C GLN A 4 -23.03 44.63 -18.77
N GLY A 5 -21.71 44.70 -18.82
CA GLY A 5 -20.92 43.96 -19.79
C GLY A 5 -21.11 42.46 -19.55
N ARG A 6 -21.72 41.78 -20.52
CA ARG A 6 -21.74 40.31 -20.57
C ARG A 6 -20.30 39.80 -20.65
N ILE A 7 -19.79 39.27 -19.54
CA ILE A 7 -18.56 38.48 -19.55
C ILE A 7 -18.91 37.13 -20.19
N GLY A 8 -18.72 37.03 -21.51
CA GLY A 8 -18.64 35.74 -22.16
C GLY A 8 -17.38 35.03 -21.67
N HIS A 9 -17.54 33.93 -20.94
CA HIS A 9 -16.44 32.99 -20.72
C HIS A 9 -16.13 32.30 -22.05
N ALA A 10 -15.24 32.90 -22.84
CA ALA A 10 -14.50 32.16 -23.84
C ALA A 10 -13.67 31.12 -23.09
N GLY A 11 -14.08 29.85 -23.20
CA GLY A 11 -13.34 28.71 -22.68
C GLY A 11 -12.01 28.61 -23.42
N GLY A 12 -11.01 29.36 -22.96
CA GLY A 12 -9.62 29.11 -23.31
C GLY A 12 -9.29 27.69 -22.90
N ALA A 13 -8.74 26.90 -23.82
CA ALA A 13 -8.28 25.55 -23.55
C ALA A 13 -7.25 25.60 -22.41
N LYS A 14 -7.70 25.39 -21.18
CA LYS A 14 -6.81 25.19 -20.04
C LYS A 14 -5.96 23.96 -20.38
N ILE A 15 -4.65 24.14 -20.37
CA ILE A 15 -3.69 23.05 -20.58
C ILE A 15 -3.90 22.07 -19.42
N LYS A 16 -4.40 20.87 -19.71
CA LYS A 16 -4.58 19.83 -18.70
C LYS A 16 -3.22 19.33 -18.23
N ARG A 17 -3.12 19.05 -16.93
CA ARG A 17 -1.93 18.43 -16.34
C ARG A 17 -1.95 16.94 -16.67
N ALA A 18 -1.07 16.51 -17.57
CA ALA A 18 -0.89 15.10 -17.89
C ALA A 18 -0.22 14.34 -16.73
N LEU A 19 -0.90 13.34 -16.18
CA LEU A 19 -0.42 12.48 -15.09
C LEU A 19 -0.54 11.00 -15.45
N GLY A 20 0.40 10.17 -15.02
CA GLY A 20 0.20 8.71 -14.98
C GLY A 20 -0.81 8.35 -13.90
N VAL A 21 -1.45 7.18 -13.98
CA VAL A 21 -2.51 6.81 -13.02
C VAL A 21 -2.01 6.80 -11.58
N GLN A 22 -0.80 6.29 -11.32
CA GLN A 22 -0.23 6.31 -9.97
C GLN A 22 -0.05 7.75 -9.45
N ALA A 23 0.49 8.65 -10.28
CA ALA A 23 0.68 10.05 -9.90
C ALA A 23 -0.66 10.78 -9.70
N ALA A 24 -1.69 10.43 -10.47
CA ALA A 24 -3.05 10.97 -10.32
C ALA A 24 -3.68 10.50 -9.00
N LEU A 25 -3.52 9.23 -8.63
CA LEU A 25 -3.95 8.68 -7.35
C LEU A 25 -3.22 9.32 -6.17
N GLU A 26 -1.88 9.40 -6.24
CA GLU A 26 -1.08 10.08 -5.21
C GLU A 26 -1.48 11.54 -5.06
N TRP A 27 -1.67 12.27 -6.17
CA TRP A 27 -2.18 13.64 -6.11
C TRP A 27 -3.56 13.71 -5.46
N ALA A 28 -4.52 12.88 -5.88
CA ALA A 28 -5.88 12.91 -5.34
C ALA A 28 -5.94 12.58 -3.84
N PHE A 29 -5.28 11.51 -3.39
CA PHE A 29 -5.40 11.05 -2.01
C PHE A 29 -4.39 11.68 -1.05
N ARG A 30 -3.17 12.01 -1.52
CA ARG A 30 -2.11 12.58 -0.66
C ARG A 30 -2.14 14.10 -0.63
N VAL A 31 -2.26 14.74 -1.80
CA VAL A 31 -2.19 16.21 -1.93
C VAL A 31 -3.57 16.81 -1.78
N GLU A 32 -4.55 16.30 -2.51
CA GLU A 32 -5.92 16.81 -2.46
C GLU A 32 -6.72 16.29 -1.26
N GLN A 33 -6.19 15.26 -0.57
CA GLN A 33 -6.82 14.61 0.58
C GLN A 33 -8.25 14.12 0.30
N ALA A 34 -8.51 13.67 -0.93
CA ALA A 34 -9.78 13.07 -1.29
C ALA A 34 -10.07 11.84 -0.42
N GLN A 35 -11.34 11.62 -0.12
CA GLN A 35 -11.82 10.53 0.72
C GLN A 35 -12.63 9.55 -0.11
N LEU A 36 -12.57 8.27 0.26
CA LEU A 36 -13.48 7.27 -0.28
C LEU A 36 -14.82 7.39 0.44
N GLU A 37 -15.91 7.41 -0.31
CA GLU A 37 -17.26 7.25 0.24
C GLU A 37 -17.47 5.77 0.57
N LEU A 38 -17.13 5.39 1.79
CA LEU A 38 -17.27 4.02 2.27
C LEU A 38 -18.70 3.75 2.75
N PRO A 39 -19.26 2.56 2.49
CA PRO A 39 -20.56 2.20 3.06
C PRO A 39 -20.48 2.19 4.59
N PRO A 40 -21.59 2.47 5.28
CA PRO A 40 -21.61 2.43 6.74
C PRO A 40 -21.22 1.02 7.24
N PRO A 41 -20.48 0.93 8.35
CA PRO A 41 -20.12 -0.36 8.95
C PRO A 41 -21.38 -1.15 9.31
N LYS A 42 -21.43 -2.45 8.98
CA LYS A 42 -22.60 -3.30 9.24
C LYS A 42 -22.72 -3.73 10.71
N ASP A 43 -21.60 -3.77 11.43
CA ASP A 43 -21.50 -4.36 12.79
C ASP A 43 -21.49 -3.32 13.92
N VAL A 44 -21.81 -2.06 13.61
CA VAL A 44 -21.85 -0.98 14.61
C VAL A 44 -23.31 -0.65 14.89
N THR A 45 -23.78 -0.98 16.09
CA THR A 45 -25.16 -0.71 16.54
C THR A 45 -25.35 0.70 17.09
N GLU A 46 -24.27 1.42 17.39
CA GLU A 46 -24.30 2.77 17.95
C GLU A 46 -23.80 3.78 16.91
N GLU A 47 -24.64 4.73 16.52
CA GLU A 47 -24.15 5.98 15.92
C GLU A 47 -23.12 6.58 16.89
N GLY A 48 -21.92 6.88 16.40
CA GLY A 48 -20.87 7.46 17.24
C GLY A 48 -21.40 8.69 17.98
N PHE A 49 -21.19 8.75 19.30
CA PHE A 49 -21.63 9.89 20.10
C PHE A 49 -20.93 11.17 19.62
N GLY A 50 -21.69 12.14 19.13
CA GLY A 50 -21.19 13.47 18.82
C GLY A 50 -21.05 14.30 20.08
N PHE A 51 -19.93 15.01 20.24
CA PHE A 51 -19.81 16.02 21.28
C PHE A 51 -20.46 17.33 20.82
N GLY A 52 -21.19 17.99 21.73
CA GLY A 52 -21.65 19.36 21.53
C GLY A 52 -20.48 20.30 21.25
N LEU A 53 -20.71 21.32 20.43
CA LEU A 53 -19.68 22.28 20.01
C LEU A 53 -19.01 22.94 21.23
N GLU A 54 -19.78 23.19 22.29
CA GLU A 54 -19.33 23.77 23.56
C GLU A 54 -18.28 22.88 24.24
N TYR A 55 -18.52 21.57 24.26
CA TYR A 55 -17.59 20.60 24.83
C TYR A 55 -16.27 20.55 24.04
N VAL A 56 -16.36 20.56 22.71
CA VAL A 56 -15.18 20.57 21.82
C VAL A 56 -14.38 21.86 22.01
N LEU A 57 -15.04 23.01 22.14
CA LEU A 57 -14.38 24.29 22.38
C LEU A 57 -13.71 24.35 23.76
N LEU A 58 -14.35 23.80 24.80
CA LEU A 58 -13.76 23.73 26.14
C LEU A 58 -12.50 22.87 26.16
N GLN A 59 -12.54 21.68 25.54
CA GLN A 59 -11.36 20.80 25.41
C GLN A 59 -10.23 21.46 24.61
N ARG A 60 -10.55 22.16 23.51
CA ARG A 60 -9.56 22.92 22.74
C ARG A 60 -8.94 24.05 23.56
N ALA A 61 -9.73 24.75 24.38
CA ALA A 61 -9.22 25.79 25.27
C ALA A 61 -8.31 25.22 26.37
N MET A 62 -8.65 24.04 26.93
CA MET A 62 -7.84 23.35 27.93
C MET A 62 -6.43 22.97 27.42
N LEU A 63 -6.28 22.71 26.12
CA LEU A 63 -4.97 22.42 25.51
C LEU A 63 -4.01 23.62 25.57
N GLY A 64 -4.51 24.84 25.82
CA GLY A 64 -3.68 26.05 25.95
C GLY A 64 -3.00 26.49 24.66
N CYS A 65 -3.30 25.85 23.53
CA CYS A 65 -2.79 26.17 22.22
C CYS A 65 -3.90 26.05 21.17
N LYS A 66 -3.76 26.77 20.06
CA LYS A 66 -4.66 26.62 18.92
C LYS A 66 -4.33 25.29 18.24
N VAL A 67 -5.28 24.35 18.26
CA VAL A 67 -5.18 23.11 17.48
C VAL A 67 -5.07 23.49 16.01
N ASP A 68 -3.94 23.17 15.38
CA ASP A 68 -3.78 23.34 13.93
C ASP A 68 -4.62 22.27 13.23
N GLY A 69 -5.80 22.69 12.75
CA GLY A 69 -6.69 21.85 11.97
C GLY A 69 -6.23 21.64 10.52
N GLY A 70 -5.01 22.03 10.17
CA GLY A 70 -4.52 21.99 8.79
C GLY A 70 -5.23 23.05 7.95
N GLN A 71 -4.93 24.32 8.19
CA GLN A 71 -5.53 25.45 7.45
C GLN A 71 -5.04 25.58 5.99
N HIS A 72 -4.29 24.61 5.47
CA HIS A 72 -3.64 24.69 4.15
C HIS A 72 -4.61 24.63 2.96
N LYS A 73 -5.88 24.30 3.21
CA LYS A 73 -6.97 24.43 2.24
C LYS A 73 -8.08 25.31 2.80
N MET A 74 -8.53 26.27 1.99
CA MET A 74 -9.59 27.20 2.37
C MET A 74 -10.93 26.46 2.37
N GLY A 75 -11.26 25.84 3.50
CA GLY A 75 -12.46 25.00 3.69
C GLY A 75 -12.24 23.52 3.36
N SER A 76 -13.31 22.72 3.49
CA SER A 76 -13.41 21.30 3.08
C SER A 76 -13.40 21.13 1.54
N TYR A 77 -12.65 21.98 0.83
CA TYR A 77 -12.63 21.99 -0.63
C TYR A 77 -11.66 20.94 -1.16
N THR A 78 -12.21 19.86 -1.67
CA THR A 78 -11.49 18.85 -2.46
C THR A 78 -11.64 19.21 -3.94
N HIS A 79 -10.56 19.11 -4.73
CA HIS A 79 -10.64 19.41 -6.16
C HIS A 79 -11.65 18.46 -6.85
N PRO A 80 -12.54 18.95 -7.74
CA PRO A 80 -13.55 18.10 -8.40
C PRO A 80 -12.97 16.87 -9.12
N ASP A 81 -11.84 17.03 -9.82
CA ASP A 81 -11.15 15.89 -10.45
C ASP A 81 -10.66 14.85 -9.43
N ALA A 82 -10.24 15.28 -8.23
CA ALA A 82 -9.84 14.36 -7.17
C ALA A 82 -11.03 13.61 -6.57
N GLU A 83 -12.20 14.24 -6.48
CA GLU A 83 -13.45 13.57 -6.10
C GLU A 83 -13.86 12.53 -7.16
N VAL A 84 -13.75 12.86 -8.46
CA VAL A 84 -14.01 11.91 -9.56
C VAL A 84 -13.06 10.72 -9.50
N ILE A 85 -11.77 10.95 -9.22
CA ILE A 85 -10.79 9.88 -9.02
C ILE A 85 -11.19 9.00 -7.83
N ALA A 86 -11.54 9.59 -6.70
CA ALA A 86 -11.95 8.85 -5.51
C ALA A 86 -13.23 8.02 -5.75
N ALA A 87 -14.23 8.60 -6.43
CA ALA A 87 -15.46 7.90 -6.81
C ALA A 87 -15.18 6.72 -7.76
N THR A 88 -14.27 6.91 -8.73
CA THR A 88 -13.85 5.83 -9.63
C THR A 88 -13.19 4.68 -8.86
N VAL A 89 -12.31 5.00 -7.91
CA VAL A 89 -11.66 4.01 -7.04
C VAL A 89 -12.69 3.31 -6.14
N ALA A 90 -13.67 4.03 -5.59
CA ALA A 90 -14.74 3.44 -4.77
C ALA A 90 -15.64 2.48 -5.57
N GLY A 91 -15.80 2.69 -6.87
CA GLY A 91 -16.57 1.83 -7.78
C GLY A 91 -15.86 0.54 -8.21
N MET A 92 -14.73 0.19 -7.59
CA MET A 92 -13.94 -0.99 -7.98
C MET A 92 -14.75 -2.29 -7.87
N PRO A 93 -14.74 -3.16 -8.90
CA PRO A 93 -15.53 -4.38 -8.89
C PRO A 93 -14.94 -5.44 -7.95
N ASP A 94 -15.79 -6.31 -7.39
CA ASP A 94 -15.39 -7.38 -6.47
C ASP A 94 -14.35 -8.35 -7.06
N ARG A 95 -14.37 -8.55 -8.38
CA ARG A 95 -13.36 -9.38 -9.09
C ARG A 95 -11.92 -8.85 -8.96
N LEU A 96 -11.76 -7.56 -8.65
CA LEU A 96 -10.48 -6.89 -8.40
C LEU A 96 -10.26 -6.63 -6.89
N GLY A 97 -11.05 -7.25 -6.02
CA GLY A 97 -10.98 -7.08 -4.56
C GLY A 97 -11.92 -6.01 -4.00
N GLY A 98 -12.73 -5.35 -4.85
CA GLY A 98 -13.79 -4.43 -4.46
C GLY A 98 -13.33 -3.33 -3.51
N ILE A 99 -14.15 -3.01 -2.51
CA ILE A 99 -13.87 -1.96 -1.51
C ILE A 99 -12.56 -2.19 -0.76
N ARG A 100 -12.16 -3.45 -0.48
CA ARG A 100 -10.90 -3.72 0.24
C ARG A 100 -9.69 -3.30 -0.59
N MET A 101 -9.70 -3.61 -1.87
CA MET A 101 -8.64 -3.16 -2.79
C MET A 101 -8.69 -1.65 -2.99
N ALA A 102 -9.88 -1.05 -3.10
CA ALA A 102 -10.04 0.40 -3.19
C ALA A 102 -9.39 1.12 -1.99
N ILE A 103 -9.63 0.65 -0.76
CA ILE A 103 -9.00 1.16 0.46
C ILE A 103 -7.48 0.99 0.38
N GLN A 104 -7.00 -0.20 0.01
CA GLN A 104 -5.56 -0.46 -0.11
C GLN A 104 -4.89 0.48 -1.12
N VAL A 105 -5.51 0.71 -2.29
CA VAL A 105 -5.03 1.64 -3.32
C VAL A 105 -4.97 3.07 -2.77
N ALA A 106 -6.02 3.53 -2.08
CA ALA A 106 -6.06 4.86 -1.48
C ALA A 106 -4.96 5.04 -0.41
N GLU A 107 -4.76 4.06 0.47
CA GLU A 107 -3.73 4.12 1.51
C GLU A 107 -2.31 4.10 0.93
N LEU A 108 -2.06 3.26 -0.09
CA LEU A 108 -0.78 3.25 -0.80
C LEU A 108 -0.51 4.57 -1.50
N ALA A 109 -1.53 5.18 -2.12
CA ALA A 109 -1.41 6.50 -2.74
C ALA A 109 -1.14 7.60 -1.71
N ARG A 110 -1.77 7.57 -0.53
CA ARG A 110 -1.47 8.49 0.59
C ARG A 110 -0.02 8.37 1.05
N ALA A 111 0.48 7.13 1.14
CA ALA A 111 1.87 6.87 1.51
C ALA A 111 2.87 7.21 0.39
N GLY A 112 2.43 7.30 -0.88
CA GLY A 112 3.31 7.36 -2.05
C GLY A 112 4.13 6.07 -2.20
N MET A 113 3.49 4.93 -1.92
CA MET A 113 4.12 3.61 -1.92
C MET A 113 3.38 2.67 -2.89
N THR A 114 4.05 1.59 -3.26
CA THR A 114 3.43 0.45 -3.96
C THR A 114 3.46 -0.78 -3.05
N PRO A 115 2.66 -1.83 -3.30
CA PRO A 115 2.75 -3.05 -2.52
C PRO A 115 4.18 -3.61 -2.50
N ASP A 116 4.62 -4.09 -1.34
CA ASP A 116 5.92 -4.75 -1.23
C ASP A 116 5.86 -6.11 -1.92
N TRP A 117 6.55 -6.23 -3.05
CA TRP A 117 6.70 -7.46 -3.82
C TRP A 117 7.96 -8.25 -3.44
N LEU A 118 8.65 -7.84 -2.38
CA LEU A 118 9.89 -8.39 -1.83
C LEU A 118 11.09 -8.26 -2.80
N PRO A 119 11.57 -7.01 -3.06
CA PRO A 119 12.67 -6.74 -3.96
C PRO A 119 13.98 -7.41 -3.53
N GLY A 120 14.61 -8.13 -4.45
CA GLY A 120 15.92 -8.78 -4.24
C GLY A 120 15.90 -9.93 -3.22
N VAL A 121 14.74 -10.28 -2.68
CA VAL A 121 14.62 -11.34 -1.68
C VAL A 121 14.72 -12.71 -2.36
N VAL A 122 15.66 -13.52 -1.86
CA VAL A 122 15.86 -14.91 -2.28
C VAL A 122 15.66 -15.85 -1.09
N PRO A 123 14.96 -16.99 -1.26
CA PRO A 123 14.86 -18.00 -0.21
C PRO A 123 16.25 -18.48 0.22
N ARG A 124 16.51 -18.52 1.53
CA ARG A 124 17.74 -19.07 2.10
C ARG A 124 17.43 -20.26 3.00
N CYS A 125 18.27 -21.28 2.90
CA CYS A 125 18.26 -22.41 3.82
C CYS A 125 18.92 -21.96 5.12
N VAL A 126 18.14 -21.91 6.20
CA VAL A 126 18.57 -21.44 7.53
C VAL A 126 18.26 -22.50 8.59
N PRO A 127 19.00 -22.57 9.70
CA PRO A 127 18.64 -23.45 10.81
C PRO A 127 17.22 -23.15 11.31
N MET A 128 16.48 -24.18 11.71
CA MET A 128 15.16 -23.99 12.35
C MET A 128 15.29 -23.26 13.69
N GLU A 129 16.34 -23.59 14.43
CA GLU A 129 16.63 -23.00 15.72
C GLU A 129 18.12 -22.70 15.85
N THR A 130 18.41 -21.57 16.48
CA THR A 130 19.75 -21.18 16.89
C THR A 130 19.79 -20.96 18.40
N LYS A 131 20.94 -21.22 19.00
CA LYS A 131 21.24 -21.03 20.42
C LYS A 131 22.49 -20.17 20.54
N GLN A 132 22.48 -19.25 21.49
CA GLN A 132 23.63 -18.38 21.76
C GLN A 132 24.53 -19.00 22.83
N ASN A 133 25.84 -19.02 22.59
CA ASN A 133 26.83 -19.42 23.57
C ASN A 133 28.01 -18.42 23.60
N GLN A 134 29.01 -18.68 24.45
CA GLN A 134 30.21 -17.84 24.57
C GLN A 134 31.02 -17.66 23.27
N HIS A 135 30.77 -18.49 22.25
CA HIS A 135 31.41 -18.45 20.93
C HIS A 135 30.46 -17.92 19.83
N GLY A 136 29.30 -17.37 20.19
CA GLY A 136 28.33 -16.78 19.28
C GLY A 136 27.09 -17.64 19.04
N GLU A 137 26.40 -17.36 17.94
CA GLU A 137 25.20 -18.06 17.53
C GLU A 137 25.54 -19.41 16.88
N ARG A 138 24.94 -20.49 17.37
CA ARG A 138 25.09 -21.83 16.81
C ARG A 138 23.74 -22.47 16.51
N ALA A 139 23.69 -23.22 15.43
CA ALA A 139 22.51 -23.99 15.07
C ALA A 139 22.24 -25.14 16.06
N THR A 140 20.98 -25.36 16.39
CA THR A 140 20.55 -26.52 17.19
C THR A 140 20.75 -27.81 16.38
N THR A 141 21.20 -28.88 17.05
CA THR A 141 21.37 -30.21 16.46
C THR A 141 20.44 -31.22 17.16
N VAL A 142 19.97 -32.20 16.40
CA VAL A 142 19.14 -33.31 16.86
C VAL A 142 19.79 -34.64 16.47
N VAL A 143 19.61 -35.67 17.29
CA VAL A 143 20.07 -37.03 16.98
C VAL A 143 19.12 -37.66 15.97
N VAL A 144 19.64 -38.05 14.80
CA VAL A 144 18.84 -38.66 13.73
C VAL A 144 19.01 -40.18 13.69
N SER A 145 20.19 -40.68 14.03
CA SER A 145 20.43 -42.12 14.16
C SER A 145 21.51 -42.42 15.20
N THR A 146 21.60 -43.68 15.60
CA THR A 146 22.73 -44.20 16.38
C THR A 146 23.42 -45.29 15.57
N GLU A 147 24.72 -45.12 15.32
CA GLU A 147 25.50 -46.03 14.50
C GLU A 147 26.67 -46.63 15.29
N ARG A 148 26.99 -47.90 15.00
CA ARG A 148 28.20 -48.53 15.55
C ARG A 148 29.36 -48.30 14.59
N VAL A 149 30.32 -47.49 15.03
CA VAL A 149 31.54 -47.19 14.27
C VAL A 149 32.73 -47.83 14.96
N LYS A 150 33.63 -48.45 14.19
CA LYS A 150 34.87 -49.03 14.69
C LYS A 150 35.96 -47.96 14.66
N THR A 151 36.33 -47.45 15.84
CA THR A 151 37.35 -46.40 15.98
C THR A 151 38.49 -46.91 16.86
N ARG A 152 39.73 -46.84 16.35
CA ARG A 152 40.94 -47.34 17.04
C ARG A 152 40.79 -48.80 17.53
N GLY A 153 40.27 -49.68 16.68
CA GLY A 153 40.12 -51.12 16.96
C GLY A 153 38.94 -51.51 17.87
N LYS A 154 38.25 -50.55 18.50
CA LYS A 154 37.10 -50.81 19.38
C LYS A 154 35.79 -50.34 18.74
N TRP A 155 34.73 -51.11 18.93
CA TRP A 155 33.37 -50.71 18.53
C TRP A 155 32.82 -49.68 19.51
N ARG A 156 32.33 -48.56 18.99
CA ARG A 156 31.64 -47.53 19.77
C ARG A 156 30.30 -47.22 19.12
N THR A 157 29.28 -46.96 19.95
CA THR A 157 28.01 -46.40 19.49
C THR A 157 28.16 -44.89 19.47
N VAL A 158 27.86 -44.27 18.34
CA VAL A 158 27.95 -42.81 18.13
C VAL A 158 26.59 -42.31 17.65
N GLU A 159 26.15 -41.19 18.21
CA GLU A 159 24.96 -40.47 17.76
C GLU A 159 25.29 -39.68 16.49
N VAL A 160 24.52 -39.90 15.44
CA VAL A 160 24.59 -39.11 14.21
C VAL A 160 23.70 -37.89 14.39
N LEU A 161 24.33 -36.73 14.44
CA LEU A 161 23.66 -35.44 14.64
C LEU A 161 23.35 -34.79 13.29
N ALA A 162 22.16 -34.20 13.17
CA ALA A 162 21.82 -33.32 12.06
C ALA A 162 21.27 -31.99 12.57
N CYS A 163 21.37 -30.95 11.75
CA CYS A 163 20.73 -29.66 12.00
C CYS A 163 19.43 -29.60 11.19
N PRO A 164 18.26 -29.50 11.84
CA PRO A 164 17.02 -29.21 11.14
C PRO A 164 17.08 -27.82 10.50
N VAL A 165 16.72 -27.74 9.22
CA VAL A 165 16.75 -26.50 8.45
C VAL A 165 15.37 -26.15 7.90
N THR A 166 15.16 -24.87 7.62
CA THR A 166 13.96 -24.33 7.00
C THR A 166 14.33 -23.27 5.96
N TRP A 167 13.40 -22.95 5.05
CA TRP A 167 13.60 -21.90 4.04
C TRP A 167 12.96 -20.59 4.50
N ARG A 168 13.73 -19.51 4.52
CA ARG A 168 13.25 -18.17 4.90
C ARG A 168 13.69 -17.09 3.89
N PRO A 169 12.79 -16.19 3.48
CA PRO A 169 11.33 -16.36 3.55
C PRO A 169 10.88 -17.55 2.70
N HIS A 170 9.71 -18.11 3.02
CA HIS A 170 9.21 -19.26 2.28
C HIS A 170 8.94 -18.84 0.82
N PRO A 171 9.23 -19.68 -0.19
CA PRO A 171 8.95 -19.33 -1.59
C PRO A 171 7.50 -18.89 -1.84
N GLU A 172 6.55 -19.45 -1.10
CA GLU A 172 5.14 -19.08 -1.15
C GLU A 172 4.85 -17.66 -0.64
N GLN A 173 5.61 -17.16 0.34
CA GLN A 173 5.50 -15.78 0.82
C GLN A 173 5.91 -14.81 -0.29
N ILE A 174 7.01 -15.11 -0.99
CA ILE A 174 7.46 -14.33 -2.15
C ILE A 174 6.41 -14.36 -3.26
N ALA A 175 5.89 -15.55 -3.58
CA ALA A 175 4.85 -15.69 -4.59
C ALA A 175 3.57 -14.92 -4.21
N SER A 176 3.17 -14.95 -2.94
CA SER A 176 2.01 -14.22 -2.45
C SER A 176 2.19 -12.71 -2.53
N ALA A 177 3.37 -12.19 -2.14
CA ALA A 177 3.69 -10.77 -2.23
C ALA A 177 3.63 -10.27 -3.68
N ARG A 178 4.18 -11.06 -4.61
CA ARG A 178 4.13 -10.76 -6.05
C ARG A 178 2.71 -10.77 -6.60
N ARG A 179 1.88 -11.75 -6.24
CA ARG A 179 0.45 -11.76 -6.59
C ARG A 179 -0.28 -10.51 -6.07
N GLY A 180 -0.03 -10.13 -4.83
CA GLY A 180 -0.62 -8.90 -4.27
C GLY A 180 -0.22 -7.63 -5.04
N TYR A 181 1.00 -7.58 -5.58
CA TYR A 181 1.41 -6.51 -6.49
C TYR A 181 0.67 -6.58 -7.84
N GLU A 182 0.52 -7.77 -8.42
CA GLU A 182 -0.22 -7.96 -9.68
C GLU A 182 -1.70 -7.58 -9.52
N ASP A 183 -2.34 -7.96 -8.42
CA ASP A 183 -3.72 -7.62 -8.09
C ASP A 183 -3.91 -6.10 -7.99
N TRP A 184 -3.00 -5.42 -7.26
CA TRP A 184 -2.97 -3.96 -7.19
C TRP A 184 -2.72 -3.31 -8.56
N TRP A 185 -1.81 -3.88 -9.36
CA TRP A 185 -1.50 -3.37 -10.70
C TRP A 185 -2.74 -3.41 -11.60
N GLN A 186 -3.47 -4.54 -11.61
CA GLN A 186 -4.74 -4.68 -12.34
C GLN A 186 -5.82 -3.72 -11.82
N ALA A 187 -5.85 -3.48 -10.51
CA ALA A 187 -6.79 -2.55 -9.90
C ALA A 187 -6.57 -1.11 -10.38
N ILE A 188 -5.32 -0.62 -10.38
CA ILE A 188 -5.01 0.73 -10.87
C ILE A 188 -5.12 0.84 -12.40
N ASP A 189 -4.88 -0.25 -13.13
CA ASP A 189 -5.10 -0.33 -14.59
C ASP A 189 -6.59 -0.14 -14.92
N TRP A 190 -7.46 -0.81 -14.17
CA TRP A 190 -8.91 -0.63 -14.29
C TRP A 190 -9.36 0.80 -13.96
N VAL A 191 -8.79 1.42 -12.92
CA VAL A 191 -9.06 2.84 -12.59
C VAL A 191 -8.61 3.75 -13.72
N ARG A 192 -7.40 3.52 -14.28
CA ARG A 192 -6.89 4.29 -15.42
C ARG A 192 -7.87 4.23 -16.58
N ASP A 193 -8.28 3.04 -16.98
CA ASP A 193 -9.19 2.84 -18.09
C ASP A 193 -10.55 3.51 -17.83
N GLY A 194 -11.07 3.39 -16.61
CA GLY A 194 -12.30 4.08 -16.20
C GLY A 194 -12.19 5.61 -16.30
N LEU A 195 -11.06 6.19 -15.89
CA LEU A 195 -10.83 7.63 -15.98
C LEU A 195 -10.65 8.12 -17.42
N ILE A 196 -9.93 7.36 -18.25
CA ILE A 196 -9.73 7.69 -19.66
C ILE A 196 -11.05 7.60 -20.44
N VAL A 197 -11.77 6.49 -20.29
CA VAL A 197 -13.07 6.26 -20.97
C VAL A 197 -14.13 7.25 -20.46
N GLY A 198 -14.13 7.52 -19.16
CA GLY A 198 -15.09 8.44 -18.56
C GLY A 198 -14.92 9.88 -19.04
N GLY A 199 -13.68 10.34 -19.28
CA GLY A 199 -13.42 11.68 -19.83
C GLY A 199 -13.94 12.85 -18.97
N MET A 200 -14.25 12.60 -17.69
CA MET A 200 -14.91 13.56 -16.79
C MET A 200 -13.94 14.56 -16.12
N LEU A 201 -12.62 14.31 -16.22
CA LEU A 201 -11.59 15.15 -15.60
C LEU A 201 -11.41 16.47 -16.37
N ARG A 202 -11.45 17.58 -15.64
CA ARG A 202 -11.46 18.93 -16.21
C ARG A 202 -10.06 19.52 -16.35
N GLU A 203 -9.21 19.33 -15.35
CA GLU A 203 -7.88 19.93 -15.25
C GLU A 203 -6.76 18.88 -15.27
N VAL A 204 -7.06 17.62 -14.93
CA VAL A 204 -6.14 16.49 -15.03
C VAL A 204 -6.43 15.69 -16.30
N GLU A 205 -5.36 15.23 -16.96
CA GLU A 205 -5.43 14.26 -18.04
C GLU A 205 -4.66 12.99 -17.65
N VAL A 206 -5.35 11.85 -17.60
CA VAL A 206 -4.72 10.57 -17.27
C VAL A 206 -4.10 9.99 -18.53
N THR A 207 -2.80 9.76 -18.48
CA THR A 207 -2.01 9.18 -19.57
C THR A 207 -1.98 7.65 -19.49
N ALA A 208 -1.47 7.01 -20.54
CA ALA A 208 -1.22 5.56 -20.57
C ALA A 208 -0.04 5.11 -19.65
N ALA A 209 0.63 6.04 -18.96
CA ALA A 209 1.78 5.71 -18.12
C ALA A 209 1.37 4.84 -16.92
N MET A 210 2.01 3.67 -16.81
CA MET A 210 1.77 2.67 -15.77
C MET A 210 3.05 2.32 -15.00
N PRO A 211 2.91 1.86 -13.74
CA PRO A 211 3.99 1.17 -13.04
C PRO A 211 4.41 -0.08 -13.81
N LYS A 212 5.66 -0.54 -13.59
CA LYS A 212 6.16 -1.77 -14.20
C LYS A 212 5.30 -2.96 -13.76
N MET A 213 4.80 -3.75 -14.71
CA MET A 213 3.90 -4.87 -14.41
C MET A 213 4.56 -5.96 -13.53
N GLN A 214 5.81 -6.31 -13.83
CA GLN A 214 6.55 -7.34 -13.08
C GLN A 214 7.95 -6.81 -12.72
N PRO A 215 8.06 -5.94 -11.71
CA PRO A 215 9.32 -5.28 -11.37
C PRO A 215 10.42 -6.27 -10.94
N TRP A 216 10.06 -7.46 -10.42
CA TRP A 216 11.00 -8.51 -10.03
C TRP A 216 11.69 -9.25 -11.19
N LEU A 217 11.21 -9.09 -12.43
CA LEU A 217 11.90 -9.66 -13.61
C LEU A 217 13.07 -8.80 -14.09
N ALA A 218 13.05 -7.49 -13.77
CA ALA A 218 14.19 -6.65 -14.04
C ALA A 218 15.35 -7.12 -13.14
N ARG A 219 16.46 -7.53 -13.75
CA ARG A 219 17.70 -7.81 -13.00
C ARG A 219 18.09 -6.56 -12.23
N SER A 220 17.77 -6.50 -10.95
CA SER A 220 18.39 -5.57 -10.03
C SER A 220 19.82 -6.05 -9.82
N PHE A 221 20.74 -5.54 -10.62
CA PHE A 221 22.15 -5.58 -10.26
C PHE A 221 22.27 -4.85 -8.92
N PRO A 222 22.81 -5.48 -7.87
CA PRO A 222 23.16 -4.74 -6.67
C PRO A 222 24.18 -3.67 -7.09
N ALA A 223 23.89 -2.41 -6.80
CA ALA A 223 24.94 -1.40 -6.80
C ALA A 223 25.97 -1.85 -5.75
N LEU A 224 27.22 -2.03 -6.20
CA LEU A 224 28.37 -2.32 -5.35
C LEU A 224 28.66 -1.15 -4.42
#